data_AF-A0A7X7S0B5-F1
#
_entry.id   AF-A0A7X7S0B5-F1
#
_cell.length_a   1.000
_cell.length_b   1.000
_cell.length_c   1.000
_cell.angle_alpha   90.00
_cell.angle_beta   90.00
_cell.angle_gamma   90.00
#
_symmetry.space_group_name_H-M   'P 1'
#
loop_
_entity.id
_entity.type
_entity.pdbx_description
1 polymer ?
#
loop_
_entity_poly.entity_id
_entity_poly.type
_entity_poly.pdbx_seq_one_letter_code
_entity_poly.pdbx_strand_id
1 'polypeptide(L)'
;MSSRLRQYLIDAYENRHALSLPNNLTTDIPIQIDDQDENDKLNEFCNIFCIVKSRNNFRIELSGNFPLTQEIADLVEIYEGRADTVQGRLVLELNIKQVEVLMDLADRIRKTSFMGTAIGNQNWLPISARTISSIYRFVRIIKEYKNTKH
;
A
#
# COMPACT_ATOMS: atom_id res chain seq x y z
N MET A 1 -6.34 7.04 21.73
CA MET A 1 -6.85 8.03 20.76
C MET A 1 -6.64 7.49 19.35
N SER A 2 -7.70 7.02 18.70
CA SER A 2 -7.70 6.76 17.25
C SER A 2 -7.22 8.04 16.55
N SER A 3 -6.17 7.96 15.74
CA SER A 3 -5.63 9.15 15.08
C SER A 3 -6.65 9.67 14.06
N ARG A 4 -6.84 11.00 13.94
CA ARG A 4 -7.75 11.59 12.92
C ARG A 4 -7.47 11.07 11.50
N LEU A 5 -6.21 10.70 11.22
CA LEU A 5 -5.79 10.10 9.96
C LEU A 5 -6.41 8.72 9.77
N ARG A 6 -6.43 7.89 10.83
CA ARG A 6 -7.00 6.55 10.78
C ARG A 6 -8.49 6.61 10.45
N GLN A 7 -9.25 7.48 11.11
CA GLN A 7 -10.68 7.65 10.80
C GLN A 7 -10.87 8.11 9.36
N TYR A 8 -10.10 9.10 8.90
CA TYR A 8 -10.17 9.58 7.51
C TYR A 8 -9.90 8.47 6.48
N LEU A 9 -8.92 7.61 6.74
CA LEU A 9 -8.62 6.47 5.87
C LEU A 9 -9.71 5.40 5.91
N ILE A 10 -10.25 5.10 7.09
CA ILE A 10 -11.40 4.21 7.22
C ILE A 10 -12.57 4.72 6.40
N ASP A 11 -12.95 5.99 6.55
CA ASP A 11 -14.07 6.57 5.81
C ASP A 11 -13.82 6.53 4.29
N ALA A 12 -12.57 6.64 3.84
CA ALA A 12 -12.22 6.61 2.42
C ALA A 12 -12.22 5.19 1.81
N TYR A 13 -11.92 4.15 2.59
CA TYR A 13 -11.74 2.77 2.11
C TYR A 13 -12.86 1.80 2.54
N GLU A 14 -13.43 1.95 3.74
CA GLU A 14 -14.55 1.11 4.22
C GLU A 14 -15.89 1.47 3.60
N ASN A 15 -16.09 2.69 3.08
CA ASN A 15 -17.27 3.00 2.25
C ASN A 15 -17.36 2.13 0.96
N ARG A 16 -16.34 1.33 0.65
CA ARG A 16 -16.33 0.38 -0.48
C ARG A 16 -16.54 -1.09 -0.07
N HIS A 17 -16.34 -1.44 1.21
CA HIS A 17 -16.53 -2.79 1.72
C HIS A 17 -17.57 -2.74 2.84
N ALA A 18 -18.78 -3.24 2.56
CA ALA A 18 -19.96 -3.15 3.43
C ALA A 18 -19.86 -3.98 4.73
N LEU A 19 -18.88 -3.70 5.58
CA LEU A 19 -18.76 -4.27 6.91
C LEU A 19 -18.58 -3.14 7.92
N SER A 20 -19.66 -2.86 8.65
CA SER A 20 -19.69 -1.90 9.74
C SER A 20 -18.78 -2.41 10.87
N LEU A 21 -17.56 -1.88 10.97
CA LEU A 21 -16.68 -2.23 12.08
C LEU A 21 -17.06 -1.45 13.36
N PRO A 22 -16.91 -2.04 14.55
CA PRO A 22 -17.25 -1.37 15.81
C PRO A 22 -16.41 -0.10 16.03
N ASN A 23 -17.01 0.94 16.59
CA ASN A 23 -16.40 2.25 16.90
C ASN A 23 -15.13 2.23 17.79
N ASN A 24 -14.68 1.06 18.27
CA ASN A 24 -13.55 0.87 19.17
C ASN A 24 -12.37 0.12 18.52
N LEU A 25 -12.09 0.36 17.24
CA LEU A 25 -10.92 -0.21 16.58
C LEU A 25 -9.62 0.33 17.20
N THR A 26 -8.77 -0.58 17.66
CA THR A 26 -7.41 -0.30 18.13
C THR A 26 -6.55 0.28 17.02
N THR A 27 -5.47 0.99 17.38
CA THR A 27 -4.58 1.68 16.42
C THR A 27 -3.84 0.75 15.47
N ASP A 28 -3.86 -0.55 15.70
CA ASP A 28 -2.95 -1.50 15.07
C ASP A 28 -3.61 -2.35 13.98
N ILE A 29 -4.91 -2.16 13.73
CA ILE A 29 -5.63 -2.90 12.70
C ILE A 29 -5.25 -2.34 11.32
N PRO A 30 -4.67 -3.17 10.42
CA PRO A 30 -4.33 -2.76 9.07
C PRO A 30 -5.57 -2.39 8.26
N ILE A 31 -5.47 -1.32 7.48
CA ILE A 31 -6.46 -0.91 6.49
C ILE A 31 -5.97 -1.43 5.13
N GLN A 32 -6.75 -2.29 4.49
CA GLN A 32 -6.46 -2.72 3.12
C GLN A 32 -6.74 -1.56 2.16
N ILE A 33 -5.75 -1.21 1.33
CA ILE A 33 -5.82 -0.07 0.41
C ILE A 33 -5.64 -0.45 -1.06
N ASP A 34 -5.40 -1.73 -1.33
CA ASP A 34 -5.42 -2.29 -2.67
C ASP A 34 -6.85 -2.39 -3.23
N ASP A 35 -6.96 -2.82 -4.48
CA ASP A 35 -8.23 -2.95 -5.18
C ASP A 35 -8.65 -4.41 -5.37
N GLN A 36 -8.16 -5.35 -4.55
CA GLN A 36 -8.48 -6.77 -4.65
C GLN A 36 -10.01 -7.01 -4.65
N ASP A 37 -10.44 -7.87 -5.57
CA ASP A 37 -11.80 -8.40 -5.70
C ASP A 37 -11.87 -9.84 -5.15
N GLU A 38 -13.07 -10.30 -4.79
CA GLU A 38 -13.37 -11.68 -4.38
C GLU A 38 -12.97 -12.72 -5.44
N ASN A 39 -12.92 -12.32 -6.72
CA ASN A 39 -12.50 -13.18 -7.83
C ASN A 39 -10.97 -13.25 -8.02
N ASP A 40 -10.20 -12.38 -7.34
CA ASP A 40 -8.75 -12.39 -7.47
C ASP A 40 -8.13 -13.54 -6.69
N LYS A 41 -7.18 -14.23 -7.32
CA LYS A 41 -6.44 -15.28 -6.65
C LYS A 41 -5.45 -14.67 -5.65
N LEU A 42 -5.66 -14.97 -4.37
CA LEU A 42 -4.85 -14.48 -3.24
C LEU A 42 -3.34 -14.69 -3.43
N ASN A 43 -2.92 -15.77 -4.09
CA ASN A 43 -1.51 -16.10 -4.31
C ASN A 43 -0.84 -15.37 -5.48
N GLU A 44 -1.62 -14.69 -6.33
CA GLU A 44 -1.11 -13.94 -7.48
C GLU A 44 -1.17 -12.42 -7.23
N PHE A 45 -2.03 -11.98 -6.32
CA PHE A 45 -2.28 -10.56 -6.07
C PHE A 45 -1.21 -9.91 -5.18
N CYS A 46 -0.99 -8.60 -5.38
CA CYS A 46 -0.16 -7.78 -4.50
C CYS A 46 -1.06 -7.01 -3.55
N ASN A 47 -1.16 -7.50 -2.31
CA ASN A 47 -1.95 -6.87 -1.27
C ASN A 47 -1.19 -5.68 -0.68
N ILE A 48 -1.91 -4.60 -0.40
CA ILE A 48 -1.36 -3.36 0.13
C ILE A 48 -2.12 -3.00 1.39
N PHE A 49 -1.40 -2.95 2.51
CA PHE A 49 -1.94 -2.59 3.81
C PHE A 49 -1.34 -1.30 4.34
N CYS A 50 -2.17 -0.50 5.00
CA CYS A 50 -1.76 0.70 5.71
C CYS A 50 -2.07 0.56 7.20
N ILE A 51 -1.04 0.69 8.05
CA ILE A 51 -1.20 0.74 9.51
C ILE A 51 -0.89 2.15 9.98
N VAL A 52 -1.89 2.84 10.53
CA VAL A 52 -1.70 4.22 11.00
C VAL A 52 -1.10 4.25 12.39
N LYS A 53 0.04 4.92 12.51
CA LYS A 53 0.76 5.13 13.77
C LYS A 53 0.48 6.53 14.33
N SER A 54 1.15 6.85 15.43
CA SER A 54 1.08 8.18 16.05
C SER A 54 1.72 9.26 15.16
N ARG A 55 1.37 10.54 15.43
CA ARG A 55 2.00 11.72 14.80
C ARG A 55 1.89 11.78 13.26
N ASN A 56 0.81 11.22 12.71
CA ASN A 56 0.60 11.07 11.26
C ASN A 56 1.69 10.25 10.55
N ASN A 57 2.35 9.36 11.28
CA ASN A 57 3.14 8.30 10.68
C ASN A 57 2.21 7.15 10.28
N PHE A 58 2.59 6.42 9.24
CA PHE A 58 1.91 5.23 8.79
C PHE A 58 2.93 4.24 8.25
N ARG A 59 2.59 2.95 8.33
CA ARG A 59 3.33 1.88 7.69
C ARG A 59 2.57 1.44 6.46
N ILE A 60 3.23 1.42 5.31
CA ILE A 60 2.74 0.74 4.11
C ILE A 60 3.43 -0.61 4.03
N GLU A 61 2.63 -1.64 3.80
CA GLU A 61 3.10 -3.00 3.58
C GLU A 61 2.55 -3.53 2.27
N LEU A 62 3.43 -3.92 1.35
CA LEU A 62 3.10 -4.66 0.14
C LEU A 62 3.46 -6.12 0.39
N SER A 63 2.56 -7.04 0.06
CA SER A 63 2.78 -8.47 0.22
C SER A 63 2.13 -9.27 -0.92
N GLY A 64 2.86 -10.24 -1.46
CA GLY A 64 2.35 -11.12 -2.50
C GLY A 64 3.41 -11.51 -3.52
N ASN A 65 2.99 -12.18 -4.58
CA ASN A 65 3.92 -12.61 -5.63
C ASN A 65 4.14 -11.48 -6.65
N PHE A 66 4.99 -10.50 -6.31
CA PHE A 66 5.36 -9.40 -7.21
C PHE A 66 6.88 -9.29 -7.38
N PRO A 67 7.38 -8.73 -8.50
CA PRO A 67 8.81 -8.61 -8.73
C PRO A 67 9.41 -7.53 -7.82
N LEU A 68 10.18 -7.95 -6.83
CA LEU A 68 10.95 -7.08 -5.94
C LEU A 68 12.38 -6.97 -6.46
N THR A 69 12.63 -5.94 -7.29
CA THR A 69 13.96 -5.69 -7.88
C THR A 69 14.88 -5.00 -6.88
N GLN A 70 16.20 -5.05 -7.12
CA GLN A 70 17.19 -4.31 -6.32
C GLN A 70 16.85 -2.81 -6.28
N GLU A 71 16.44 -2.25 -7.41
CA GLU A 71 15.97 -0.87 -7.52
C GLU A 71 14.82 -0.52 -6.55
N ILE A 72 13.87 -1.44 -6.36
CA ILE A 72 12.78 -1.26 -5.38
C ILE A 72 13.32 -1.43 -3.96
N ALA A 73 14.17 -2.43 -3.72
CA ALA A 73 14.80 -2.65 -2.41
C ALA A 73 15.62 -1.43 -1.95
N ASP A 74 16.44 -0.86 -2.84
CA ASP A 74 17.25 0.34 -2.57
C ASP A 74 16.37 1.54 -2.19
N LEU A 75 15.27 1.76 -2.93
CA LEU A 75 14.31 2.81 -2.57
C LEU A 75 13.76 2.60 -1.16
N VAL A 76 13.42 1.36 -0.82
CA VAL A 76 12.84 1.03 0.48
C VAL A 76 13.85 1.25 1.60
N GLU A 77 15.10 0.84 1.41
CA GLU A 77 16.19 1.03 2.36
C GLU A 77 16.54 2.50 2.59
N ILE A 78 16.51 3.35 1.54
CA ILE A 78 16.72 4.81 1.66
C ILE A 78 15.74 5.45 2.64
N TYR A 79 14.52 4.90 2.74
CA TYR A 79 13.48 5.36 3.66
C TYR A 79 13.37 4.47 4.91
N GLU A 80 14.46 3.80 5.30
CA GLU A 80 14.56 2.93 6.49
C GLU A 80 13.51 1.81 6.53
N GLY A 81 12.99 1.43 5.36
CA GLY A 81 12.07 0.33 5.19
C GLY A 81 12.78 -1.03 5.15
N ARG A 82 12.01 -2.07 4.87
CA ARG A 82 12.51 -3.44 4.75
C ARG A 82 11.91 -4.11 3.52
N ALA A 83 12.75 -4.76 2.73
CA ALA A 83 12.35 -5.59 1.61
C ALA A 83 12.77 -7.04 1.91
N ASP A 84 11.84 -7.98 1.76
CA ASP A 84 12.07 -9.41 1.83
C ASP A 84 11.69 -10.01 0.47
N THR A 85 12.71 -10.27 -0.34
CA THR A 85 12.57 -10.83 -1.68
C THR A 85 12.12 -12.28 -1.67
N VAL A 86 12.36 -13.01 -0.58
CA VAL A 86 11.99 -14.43 -0.44
C VAL A 86 10.50 -14.54 -0.12
N GLN A 87 9.99 -13.68 0.74
CA GLN A 87 8.57 -13.66 1.13
C GLN A 87 7.70 -12.78 0.21
N GLY A 88 8.30 -12.05 -0.74
CA GLY A 88 7.56 -11.11 -1.58
C GLY A 88 6.91 -10.01 -0.75
N ARG A 89 7.67 -9.45 0.21
CA ARG A 89 7.17 -8.48 1.19
C ARG A 89 8.01 -7.21 1.19
N LEU A 90 7.36 -6.07 1.28
CA LEU A 90 7.99 -4.77 1.38
C LEU A 90 7.27 -3.94 2.43
N VAL A 91 8.03 -3.30 3.32
CA VAL A 91 7.52 -2.46 4.40
C VAL A 91 8.19 -1.10 4.35
N LEU A 92 7.40 -0.03 4.35
CA LEU A 92 7.84 1.36 4.43
C LEU A 92 7.17 2.04 5.62
N GLU A 93 7.94 2.78 6.42
CA GLU A 93 7.40 3.63 7.49
C GLU A 93 7.57 5.09 7.11
N LEU A 94 6.45 5.79 6.88
CA LEU A 94 6.44 7.14 6.32
C LEU A 94 5.63 8.09 7.18
N ASN A 95 5.99 9.36 7.17
CA ASN A 95 5.11 10.43 7.59
C ASN A 95 4.23 10.90 6.42
N ILE A 96 3.04 11.46 6.68
CA ILE A 96 2.21 12.11 5.63
C ILE A 96 2.96 13.15 4.79
N LYS A 97 4.03 13.75 5.32
CA LYS A 97 4.91 14.67 4.57
C LYS A 97 5.72 13.97 3.48
N GLN A 98 6.00 12.68 3.65
CA GLN A 98 6.81 11.85 2.75
C GLN A 98 5.96 10.99 1.80
N VAL A 99 4.66 11.28 1.65
CA VAL A 99 3.77 10.43 0.85
C VAL A 99 4.15 10.33 -0.63
N GLU A 100 4.87 11.33 -1.17
CA GLU A 100 5.34 11.32 -2.56
C GLU A 100 6.29 10.17 -2.88
N VAL A 101 6.97 9.60 -1.88
CA VAL A 101 7.84 8.43 -2.03
C VAL A 101 7.09 7.24 -2.65
N LEU A 102 5.79 7.15 -2.38
CA LEU A 102 4.95 6.11 -2.94
C LEU A 102 4.73 6.29 -4.46
N MET A 103 4.86 7.50 -4.99
CA MET A 103 4.85 7.73 -6.43
C MET A 103 6.09 7.12 -7.09
N ASP A 104 7.26 7.31 -6.50
CA ASP A 104 8.52 6.70 -6.97
C ASP A 104 8.45 5.16 -6.89
N LEU A 105 7.85 4.62 -5.82
CA LEU A 105 7.61 3.18 -5.69
C LEU A 105 6.71 2.67 -6.82
N ALA A 106 5.60 3.36 -7.10
CA ALA A 106 4.68 2.99 -8.17
C ALA A 106 5.35 3.04 -9.55
N ASP A 107 6.23 4.01 -9.79
CA ASP A 107 6.98 4.11 -11.04
C ASP A 107 7.97 2.95 -11.20
N ARG A 108 8.61 2.51 -10.12
CA ARG A 108 9.48 1.31 -10.15
C ARG A 108 8.66 0.04 -10.37
N ILE A 109 7.51 -0.10 -9.74
CA ILE A 109 6.56 -1.21 -9.99
C ILE A 109 6.12 -1.24 -11.47
N ARG A 110 5.87 -0.07 -12.08
CA ARG A 110 5.52 0.01 -13.51
C ARG A 110 6.59 -0.62 -14.39
N LYS A 111 7.86 -0.40 -14.09
CA LYS A 111 8.99 -0.95 -14.85
C LYS A 111 9.08 -2.48 -14.75
N THR A 112 8.47 -3.09 -13.73
CA THR A 112 8.46 -4.54 -13.55
C THR A 112 7.25 -5.22 -14.17
N SER A 113 6.30 -4.48 -14.76
CA SER A 113 5.03 -5.00 -15.27
C SER A 113 5.13 -6.20 -16.23
N PHE A 114 6.22 -6.30 -17.01
CA PHE A 114 6.48 -7.42 -17.93
C PHE A 114 7.29 -8.58 -17.30
N MET A 115 7.63 -8.50 -16.01
CA MET A 115 8.45 -9.51 -15.33
C MET A 115 7.63 -10.68 -14.75
N GLY A 116 6.33 -10.75 -15.04
CA GLY A 116 5.44 -11.79 -14.49
C GLY A 116 5.94 -13.21 -14.70
N THR A 117 6.41 -13.53 -15.90
CA THR A 117 6.99 -14.85 -16.23
C THR A 117 8.21 -15.19 -15.39
N ALA A 118 9.05 -14.20 -15.06
CA ALA A 118 10.28 -14.42 -14.29
C ALA A 118 10.01 -14.82 -12.83
N ILE A 119 8.84 -14.46 -12.30
CA ILE A 119 8.43 -14.77 -10.92
C ILE A 119 7.27 -15.79 -10.85
N GLY A 120 6.93 -16.44 -11.97
CA GLY A 120 5.82 -17.38 -12.02
C GLY A 120 4.43 -16.76 -11.80
N ASN A 121 4.29 -15.44 -12.01
CA ASN A 121 3.01 -14.73 -11.93
C ASN A 121 2.61 -14.19 -13.32
N GLN A 122 1.91 -15.00 -14.11
CA GLN A 122 1.46 -14.60 -15.46
C GLN A 122 0.48 -13.42 -15.45
N ASN A 123 -0.20 -13.19 -14.33
CA ASN A 123 -1.15 -12.10 -14.16
C ASN A 123 -0.52 -10.82 -13.62
N TRP A 124 0.81 -10.76 -13.50
CA TRP A 124 1.48 -9.58 -12.96
C TRP A 124 1.22 -8.32 -13.78
N LEU A 125 1.14 -8.40 -15.11
CA LEU A 125 0.89 -7.22 -15.94
C LEU A 125 -0.42 -6.48 -15.53
N PRO A 126 -1.60 -7.12 -15.52
CA PRO A 126 -2.81 -6.47 -15.03
C PRO A 126 -2.78 -6.15 -13.52
N ILE A 127 -2.17 -7.00 -12.69
CA ILE A 127 -2.08 -6.77 -11.23
C ILE A 127 -1.18 -5.57 -10.91
N SER A 128 -0.11 -5.35 -11.64
CA SER A 128 0.81 -4.22 -11.47
C SER A 128 0.10 -2.89 -11.73
N ALA A 129 -0.74 -2.81 -12.77
CA ALA A 129 -1.54 -1.62 -13.08
C ALA A 129 -2.51 -1.28 -11.94
N ARG A 130 -3.14 -2.30 -11.36
CA ARG A 130 -4.04 -2.20 -10.21
C ARG A 130 -3.33 -1.81 -8.91
N THR A 131 -2.15 -2.40 -8.68
CA THR A 131 -1.25 -2.05 -7.57
C THR A 131 -0.85 -0.56 -7.65
N ILE A 132 -0.43 -0.09 -8.83
CA ILE A 132 -0.08 1.31 -9.09
C ILE A 132 -1.27 2.24 -8.86
N SER A 133 -2.44 1.88 -9.41
CA SER A 133 -3.68 2.63 -9.23
C SER A 133 -4.05 2.80 -7.76
N SER A 134 -3.90 1.73 -6.97
CA SER A 134 -4.15 1.72 -5.53
C SER A 134 -3.17 2.63 -4.77
N ILE A 135 -1.88 2.58 -5.12
CA ILE A 135 -0.86 3.47 -4.56
C ILE A 135 -1.19 4.94 -4.87
N TYR A 136 -1.49 5.28 -6.12
CA TYR A 136 -1.84 6.65 -6.52
C TYR A 136 -3.11 7.16 -5.84
N ARG A 137 -4.13 6.30 -5.69
CA ARG A 137 -5.34 6.62 -4.92
C ARG A 137 -5.00 6.95 -3.48
N PHE A 138 -4.16 6.14 -2.83
CA PHE A 138 -3.73 6.38 -1.46
C PHE A 138 -2.97 7.70 -1.32
N VAL A 139 -2.01 7.98 -2.21
CA VAL A 139 -1.28 9.25 -2.24
C VAL A 139 -2.25 10.44 -2.33
N ARG A 140 -3.25 10.36 -3.22
CA ARG A 140 -4.27 11.40 -3.36
C ARG A 140 -5.07 11.61 -2.08
N ILE A 141 -5.55 10.53 -1.46
CA ILE A 141 -6.32 10.57 -0.21
C ILE A 141 -5.51 11.24 0.93
N ILE A 142 -4.22 10.89 1.06
CA ILE A 142 -3.34 11.52 2.06
C ILE A 142 -3.12 13.01 1.76
N LYS A 143 -2.97 13.40 0.48
CA LYS A 143 -2.87 14.82 0.08
C LYS A 143 -4.13 15.59 0.42
N GLU A 144 -5.31 15.02 0.14
CA GLU A 144 -6.60 15.60 0.51
C GLU A 144 -6.68 15.79 2.03
N TYR A 145 -6.34 14.77 2.82
CA TYR A 145 -6.29 14.86 4.28
C TYR A 145 -5.37 15.99 4.77
N LYS A 146 -4.17 16.13 4.19
CA LYS A 146 -3.26 17.23 4.54
C LYS A 146 -3.91 18.60 4.32
N ASN A 147 -4.65 18.76 3.23
CA ASN A 147 -5.33 20.00 2.90
C ASN A 147 -6.51 20.31 3.84
N THR A 148 -7.19 19.29 4.39
CA THR A 148 -8.27 19.49 5.40
C THR A 148 -7.78 19.94 6.77
N LYS A 149 -6.47 19.89 7.03
CA LYS A 149 -5.84 20.30 8.29
C LYS A 149 -5.28 21.73 8.28
N HIS A 150 -5.31 22.38 7.12
CA HIS A 150 -4.97 23.78 6.94
C HIS A 150 -6.25 24.62 6.91
#